data_AF-A0A8T4PR13-F1
#
_entry.id   AF-A0A8T4PR13-F1
#
_cell.length_a   1.000
_cell.length_b   1.000
_cell.length_c   1.000
_cell.angle_alpha   90.00
_cell.angle_beta   90.00
_cell.angle_gamma   90.00
#
_symmetry.space_group_name_H-M   'P 1'
#
loop_
_entity.id
_entity.type
_entity.pdbx_description
1 polymer ?
#
loop_
_entity_poly.entity_id
_entity_poly.type
_entity_poly.pdbx_seq_one_letter_code
_entity_poly.pdbx_strand_id
1 'polypeptide(L)'
;MALNRKKFIDLFIGNASNAILHKILEKAVEDEIIRKYYDKEFLNSFELAKKYREKINPISSNLPEYSEIKERIMKKVNNELKIRISKGYKNIDLNLVESATDGILSQLRVS
;
A
#
# COMPACT_ATOMS: atom_id res chain seq x y z
N MET A 1 -12.12 -18.45 15.33
CA MET A 1 -12.00 -18.05 13.91
C MET A 1 -11.82 -16.54 13.68
N ALA A 2 -11.86 -15.66 14.70
CA ALA A 2 -11.56 -14.22 14.55
C ALA A 2 -10.04 -13.88 14.44
N LEU A 3 -9.18 -14.67 15.09
CA LEU A 3 -7.71 -14.48 15.09
C LEU A 3 -7.09 -14.52 13.69
N ASN A 4 -7.57 -15.40 12.82
CA ASN A 4 -7.06 -15.52 11.45
C ASN A 4 -7.45 -14.31 10.59
N ARG A 5 -8.67 -13.79 10.77
CA ARG A 5 -9.16 -12.62 10.02
C ARG A 5 -8.36 -11.36 10.37
N LYS A 6 -8.17 -11.07 11.66
CA LYS A 6 -7.36 -9.93 12.11
C LYS A 6 -5.93 -10.01 11.54
N LYS A 7 -5.31 -11.19 11.61
CA LYS A 7 -3.98 -11.42 11.02
C LYS A 7 -3.96 -11.16 9.52
N PHE A 8 -4.98 -11.60 8.77
CA PHE A 8 -5.06 -11.32 7.33
C PHE A 8 -5.27 -9.84 7.03
N ILE A 9 -6.05 -9.12 7.84
CA ILE A 9 -6.18 -7.65 7.72
C ILE A 9 -4.84 -6.96 7.97
N ASP A 10 -4.10 -7.34 9.00
CA ASP A 10 -2.80 -6.74 9.29
C ASP A 10 -1.78 -7.01 8.17
N LEU A 11 -1.77 -8.23 7.63
CA LEU A 11 -0.93 -8.60 6.48
C LEU A 11 -1.35 -7.86 5.21
N PHE A 12 -2.65 -7.73 4.97
CA PHE A 12 -3.20 -6.94 3.87
C PHE A 12 -2.74 -5.48 3.97
N ILE A 13 -2.94 -4.83 5.11
CA ILE A 13 -2.53 -3.44 5.37
C ILE A 13 -1.03 -3.28 5.14
N GLY A 14 -0.21 -4.20 5.65
CA GLY A 14 1.25 -4.15 5.47
C GLY A 14 1.65 -4.17 3.99
N ASN A 15 1.12 -5.14 3.23
CA ASN A 15 1.47 -5.29 1.83
C ASN A 15 0.88 -4.17 0.95
N ALA A 16 -0.35 -3.71 1.22
CA ALA A 16 -0.94 -2.57 0.52
C ALA A 16 -0.13 -1.28 0.78
N SER A 17 0.29 -1.05 2.03
CA SER A 17 1.15 0.09 2.37
C SER A 17 2.47 0.05 1.61
N ASN A 18 3.11 -1.12 1.51
CA ASN A 18 4.35 -1.28 0.75
C ASN A 18 4.15 -1.04 -0.74
N ALA A 19 3.07 -1.56 -1.33
CA ALA A 19 2.76 -1.33 -2.73
C ALA A 19 2.61 0.18 -3.03
N ILE A 20 1.83 0.89 -2.21
CA ILE A 20 1.62 2.35 -2.36
C ILE A 20 2.94 3.11 -2.19
N LEU A 21 3.72 2.77 -1.16
CA LEU A 21 5.01 3.36 -0.89
C LEU A 21 5.95 3.22 -2.11
N HIS A 22 6.11 1.99 -2.62
CA HIS A 22 6.98 1.72 -3.77
C HIS A 22 6.48 2.42 -5.03
N LYS A 23 5.16 2.54 -5.21
CA LYS A 23 4.62 3.29 -6.34
C LYS A 23 4.93 4.78 -6.29
N ILE A 24 4.95 5.38 -5.09
CA ILE A 24 5.33 6.79 -4.90
C ILE A 24 6.84 6.96 -5.08
N LEU A 25 7.65 6.06 -4.52
CA LEU A 25 9.10 6.10 -4.66
C LEU A 25 9.55 5.88 -6.12
N GLU A 26 8.89 5.01 -6.87
CA GLU A 26 9.14 4.80 -8.31
C GLU A 26 8.96 6.09 -9.12
N LYS A 27 7.99 6.93 -8.75
CA LYS A 27 7.76 8.24 -9.38
C LYS A 27 8.74 9.32 -8.92
N ALA A 28 9.28 9.19 -7.71
CA ALA A 28 10.20 10.16 -7.13
C ALA A 28 11.66 9.99 -7.62
N VAL A 29 11.99 8.85 -8.20
CA VAL A 29 13.34 8.52 -8.65
C VAL A 29 13.47 8.66 -10.16
N GLU A 30 14.57 9.27 -10.62
CA GLU A 30 14.90 9.42 -12.04
C GLU A 30 15.75 8.25 -12.57
N ASP A 31 16.60 7.67 -11.70
CA ASP A 31 17.47 6.55 -12.03
C ASP A 31 16.68 5.29 -12.42
N GLU A 32 16.88 4.82 -13.66
CA GLU A 32 16.10 3.71 -14.23
C GLU A 32 16.30 2.38 -13.47
N ILE A 33 17.49 2.13 -12.94
CA ILE A 33 17.79 0.89 -12.21
C ILE A 33 17.00 0.88 -10.89
N ILE A 34 17.02 1.99 -10.17
CA ILE A 34 16.29 2.15 -8.91
C ILE A 34 14.77 2.16 -9.16
N ARG A 35 14.31 2.80 -10.25
CA ARG A 35 12.89 2.75 -10.65
C ARG A 35 12.42 1.33 -10.91
N LYS A 36 13.18 0.52 -11.68
CA LYS A 36 12.86 -0.90 -11.93
C LYS A 36 12.84 -1.72 -10.65
N TYR A 37 13.72 -1.42 -9.70
CA TYR A 37 13.67 -2.04 -8.38
C TYR A 37 12.35 -1.74 -7.66
N TYR A 38 11.93 -0.47 -7.60
CA TYR A 38 10.66 -0.12 -6.95
C TYR A 38 9.43 -0.65 -7.68
N ASP A 39 9.45 -0.72 -9.00
CA ASP A 39 8.36 -1.34 -9.76
C ASP A 39 8.22 -2.84 -9.43
N LYS A 40 9.34 -3.56 -9.34
CA LYS A 40 9.35 -4.97 -8.91
C LYS A 40 8.81 -5.13 -7.48
N GLU A 41 9.26 -4.30 -6.53
CA GLU A 41 8.79 -4.35 -5.15
C GLU A 41 7.31 -3.97 -5.02
N PHE A 42 6.83 -3.04 -5.86
CA PHE A 42 5.42 -2.72 -6.00
C PHE A 42 4.61 -3.96 -6.40
N LEU A 43 5.00 -4.63 -7.50
CA LEU A 43 4.29 -5.82 -8.00
C LEU A 43 4.24 -6.94 -6.96
N ASN A 44 5.37 -7.23 -6.30
CA ASN A 44 5.45 -8.25 -5.25
C ASN A 44 4.48 -7.95 -4.10
N SER A 45 4.52 -6.71 -3.60
CA SER A 45 3.67 -6.28 -2.49
C SER A 45 2.19 -6.27 -2.88
N PHE A 46 1.88 -5.84 -4.10
CA PHE A 46 0.52 -5.80 -4.62
C PHE A 46 -0.10 -7.20 -4.72
N GLU A 47 0.64 -8.17 -5.27
CA GLU A 47 0.18 -9.55 -5.37
C GLU A 47 -0.02 -10.20 -4.00
N LEU A 48 0.83 -9.89 -3.02
CA LEU A 48 0.63 -10.33 -1.65
C LEU A 48 -0.63 -9.71 -1.02
N ALA A 49 -0.83 -8.40 -1.20
CA ALA A 49 -2.03 -7.71 -0.72
C ALA A 49 -3.29 -8.36 -1.30
N LYS A 50 -3.32 -8.61 -2.61
CA LYS A 50 -4.43 -9.30 -3.28
C LYS A 50 -4.74 -10.66 -2.66
N LYS A 51 -3.71 -11.50 -2.46
CA LYS A 51 -3.86 -12.82 -1.80
C LYS A 51 -4.43 -12.73 -0.39
N TYR A 52 -4.11 -11.69 0.37
CA TYR A 52 -4.68 -11.50 1.70
C TYR A 52 -6.10 -10.93 1.65
N ARG A 53 -6.40 -10.03 0.72
CA ARG A 53 -7.77 -9.52 0.49
C ARG A 53 -8.78 -10.63 0.23
N GLU A 54 -8.39 -11.62 -0.57
CA GLU A 54 -9.19 -12.82 -0.87
C GLU A 54 -9.49 -13.67 0.38
N LYS A 55 -8.59 -13.65 1.37
CA LYS A 55 -8.71 -14.42 2.61
C LYS A 55 -9.49 -13.70 3.72
N ILE A 56 -9.65 -12.38 3.66
CA ILE A 56 -10.36 -11.59 4.69
C ILE A 56 -11.87 -11.74 4.55
N ASN A 57 -12.35 -11.64 3.31
CA ASN A 57 -13.76 -11.69 2.93
C ASN A 57 -13.81 -12.07 1.45
N PRO A 58 -14.86 -12.74 0.94
CA PRO A 58 -15.04 -12.87 -0.50
C PRO A 58 -14.89 -11.51 -1.18
N ILE A 59 -14.22 -11.48 -2.32
CA ILE A 59 -14.02 -10.24 -3.08
C ILE A 59 -15.37 -9.61 -3.47
N SER A 60 -16.42 -10.41 -3.59
CA SER A 60 -17.78 -10.00 -3.90
C SER A 60 -18.50 -9.24 -2.79
N SER A 61 -17.90 -9.11 -1.60
CA SER A 61 -18.47 -8.35 -0.49
C SER A 61 -17.55 -7.20 -0.06
N ASN A 62 -18.16 -6.05 0.22
CA ASN A 62 -17.45 -4.88 0.75
C ASN A 62 -16.82 -5.21 2.09
N LEU A 63 -15.66 -4.61 2.36
CA LEU A 63 -15.00 -4.74 3.64
C LEU A 63 -15.59 -3.70 4.60
N PRO A 64 -16.27 -4.10 5.69
CA PRO A 64 -16.92 -3.15 6.59
C PRO A 64 -15.92 -2.21 7.28
N GLU A 65 -14.65 -2.60 7.39
CA GLU A 65 -13.58 -1.80 8.00
C GLU A 65 -12.81 -0.94 6.98
N TYR A 66 -13.39 -0.65 5.81
CA TYR A 66 -12.71 0.11 4.74
C TYR A 66 -12.07 1.41 5.23
N SER A 67 -12.81 2.26 5.94
CA SER A 67 -12.32 3.55 6.42
C SER A 67 -11.13 3.40 7.38
N GLU A 68 -11.20 2.45 8.30
CA GLU A 68 -10.10 2.16 9.24
C GLU A 68 -8.86 1.64 8.49
N ILE A 69 -9.07 0.77 7.51
CA ILE A 69 -7.98 0.22 6.68
C ILE A 69 -7.31 1.33 5.86
N LYS A 70 -8.08 2.20 5.21
CA LYS A 70 -7.56 3.35 4.45
C LYS A 70 -6.73 4.25 5.36
N GLU A 71 -7.26 4.63 6.53
CA GLU A 71 -6.55 5.48 7.48
C GLU A 71 -5.22 4.84 7.96
N ARG A 72 -5.25 3.55 8.31
CA ARG A 72 -4.06 2.81 8.76
C ARG A 72 -2.99 2.72 7.66
N ILE A 73 -3.41 2.49 6.41
CA ILE A 73 -2.50 2.48 5.25
C ILE A 73 -1.89 3.86 5.05
N MET A 74 -2.71 4.91 4.95
CA MET A 74 -2.24 6.28 4.75
C MET A 74 -1.26 6.72 5.84
N LYS A 75 -1.55 6.40 7.10
CA LYS A 75 -0.66 6.71 8.23
C LYS A 75 0.70 6.02 8.10
N LYS A 76 0.71 4.74 7.74
CA LYS A 76 1.95 3.97 7.53
C LYS A 76 2.79 4.53 6.38
N VAL A 77 2.16 4.76 5.23
CA VAL A 77 2.83 5.30 4.04
C VAL A 77 3.42 6.68 4.32
N ASN A 78 2.63 7.58 4.93
CA ASN A 78 3.10 8.93 5.30
C ASN A 78 4.30 8.88 6.24
N ASN A 79 4.27 8.02 7.25
CA ASN A 79 5.37 7.91 8.21
C ASN A 79 6.66 7.42 7.52
N GLU A 80 6.57 6.40 6.68
CA GLU A 80 7.74 5.87 5.96
C GLU A 80 8.28 6.89 4.94
N LEU A 81 7.43 7.57 4.18
CA LEU A 81 7.87 8.62 3.26
C LEU A 81 8.54 9.79 3.99
N LYS A 82 8.02 10.21 5.14
CA LYS A 82 8.67 11.22 6.00
C LYS A 82 10.05 10.76 6.47
N ILE A 83 10.20 9.47 6.82
CA ILE A 83 11.50 8.88 7.17
C ILE A 83 12.46 8.88 5.97
N ARG A 84 11.97 8.63 4.74
CA ARG A 84 12.80 8.71 3.53
C ARG A 84 13.27 10.13 3.25
N ILE A 85 12.37 11.10 3.38
CA ILE A 85 12.69 12.52 3.23
C ILE A 85 13.75 12.94 4.27
N SER A 86 13.60 12.54 5.54
CA SER A 86 14.59 12.86 6.57
C SER A 86 15.95 12.21 6.35
N LYS A 87 15.99 11.09 5.61
CA LYS A 87 17.22 10.43 5.14
C LYS A 87 17.81 11.04 3.87
N GLY A 88 17.24 12.13 3.35
CA GLY A 88 17.75 12.87 2.20
C GLY A 88 17.19 12.45 0.85
N TYR A 89 16.15 11.61 0.80
CA TYR A 89 15.45 11.31 -0.45
C TYR A 89 14.75 12.58 -0.95
N LYS A 90 14.93 12.90 -2.22
CA LYS A 90 14.36 14.09 -2.88
C LYS A 90 13.15 13.71 -3.74
N ASN A 91 12.38 14.70 -4.17
CA ASN A 91 11.28 14.58 -5.13
C ASN A 91 10.11 13.65 -4.68
N ILE A 92 9.99 13.37 -3.38
CA ILE A 92 8.84 12.65 -2.84
C ILE A 92 7.67 13.61 -2.64
N ASP A 93 6.57 13.38 -3.35
CA ASP A 93 5.33 14.14 -3.18
C ASP A 93 4.35 13.41 -2.23
N LEU A 94 4.18 13.96 -1.03
CA LEU A 94 3.24 13.44 -0.02
C LEU A 94 1.77 13.63 -0.41
N ASN A 95 1.46 14.56 -1.31
CA ASN A 95 0.08 14.78 -1.76
C ASN A 95 -0.43 13.61 -2.61
N LEU A 96 0.48 12.78 -3.15
CA LEU A 96 0.12 11.58 -3.89
C LEU A 96 -0.38 10.44 -2.99
N VAL A 97 -0.17 10.50 -1.67
CA VAL A 97 -0.47 9.38 -0.77
C VAL A 97 -1.96 9.01 -0.81
N GLU A 98 -2.85 10.00 -0.75
CA GLU A 98 -4.28 9.73 -0.76
C GLU A 98 -4.74 9.14 -2.11
N SER A 99 -4.43 9.82 -3.21
CA SER A 99 -4.81 9.34 -4.56
C SER A 99 -4.20 7.97 -4.91
N ALA A 100 -2.96 7.71 -4.49
CA ALA A 100 -2.33 6.40 -4.67
C ALA A 100 -2.99 5.33 -3.80
N THR A 101 -3.38 5.67 -2.57
CA THR A 101 -4.12 4.76 -1.69
C THR A 101 -5.46 4.39 -2.29
N ASP A 102 -6.24 5.38 -2.74
CA ASP A 102 -7.54 5.15 -3.37
C ASP A 102 -7.43 4.32 -4.65
N GLY A 103 -6.44 4.61 -5.48
CA GLY A 103 -6.17 3.84 -6.70
C GLY A 103 -5.83 2.38 -6.42
N ILE A 104 -5.02 2.10 -5.40
CA ILE A 104 -4.64 0.73 -5.03
C ILE A 104 -5.79 -0.02 -4.34
N LEU A 105 -6.52 0.63 -3.43
CA LEU A 105 -7.67 0.01 -2.76
C LEU A 105 -8.78 -0.32 -3.75
N SER A 106 -9.05 0.57 -4.71
CA SER A 106 -9.98 0.31 -5.81
C SER A 106 -9.59 -0.91 -6.65
N GLN A 107 -8.31 -1.01 -7.05
CA GLN A 107 -7.80 -2.19 -7.77
C GLN A 107 -7.91 -3.49 -6.96
N LEU A 108 -7.76 -3.40 -5.64
CA LEU A 108 -7.92 -4.50 -4.70
C LEU A 108 -9.40 -4.76 -4.33
N ARG A 109 -10.36 -4.05 -4.94
CA ARG A 109 -11.79 -4.15 -4.65
C ARG A 109 -12.10 -3.96 -3.16
N VAL A 110 -11.52 -2.89 -2.62
CA VAL A 110 -11.81 -2.37 -1.29
C VAL A 110 -12.42 -0.97 -1.51
N SER A 111 -13.74 -0.90 -1.42
CA SER A 111 -14.57 0.28 -1.73
C SER A 111 -15.86 0.23 -0.92
#